data_AF-A0A2I1CEV5-F1
#
_entry.id   AF-A0A2I1CEV5-F1
#
_cell.length_a   1.000
_cell.length_b   1.000
_cell.length_c   1.000
_cell.angle_alpha   90.00
_cell.angle_beta   90.00
_cell.angle_gamma   90.00
#
_symmetry.space_group_name_H-M   'P 1'
#
loop_
_entity.id
_entity.type
_entity.pdbx_description
1 polymer ?
#
loop_
_entity_poly.entity_id
_entity_poly.type
_entity_poly.pdbx_seq_one_letter_code
_entity_poly.pdbx_strand_id
1 'polypeptide(L)'
;MRTMRSHDEFRLDIDADAEATADATDDRRKRSKTTHAASRICYDWMVVSGNCHYARDRASFTHYRAMPRRTLVKNNIFNPHEELEVAGVGTVELRVCRTVRDGGASSHVLVLEDVLHIPEAVCNGFNPLLYGSSMSCNMEYWEGADRRGEPVWFASEGESELIQGRYYTLSLSITPQERREIFDAMAC
;
A
#
# COMPACT_ATOMS: atom_id res chain seq x y z
N MET A 1 -41.10 26.57 1.49
CA MET A 1 -40.69 25.60 2.54
C MET A 1 -40.79 24.21 1.93
N ARG A 2 -39.70 23.45 1.85
CA ARG A 2 -39.72 22.05 1.36
C ARG A 2 -40.11 21.14 2.50
N THR A 3 -41.17 20.36 2.32
CA THR A 3 -41.63 19.34 3.28
C THR A 3 -40.55 18.26 3.41
N MET A 4 -40.09 17.97 4.63
CA MET A 4 -39.19 16.84 4.87
C MET A 4 -39.95 15.53 4.73
N ARG A 5 -39.37 14.58 3.97
CA ARG A 5 -39.90 13.21 3.82
C ARG A 5 -39.87 12.47 5.16
N SER A 6 -40.83 11.58 5.36
CA SER A 6 -40.90 10.76 6.57
C SER A 6 -39.94 9.57 6.50
N HIS A 7 -39.54 9.06 7.66
CA HIS A 7 -38.64 7.91 7.81
C HIS A 7 -39.18 6.64 7.14
N ASP A 8 -40.50 6.50 7.05
CA ASP A 8 -41.14 5.32 6.43
C ASP A 8 -41.02 5.33 4.90
N GLU A 9 -41.02 6.51 4.25
CA GLU A 9 -40.75 6.61 2.82
C GLU A 9 -39.31 6.16 2.49
N PHE A 10 -38.35 6.46 3.37
CA PHE A 10 -36.96 6.04 3.20
C PHE A 10 -36.76 4.52 3.30
N ARG A 11 -37.60 3.81 4.08
CA ARG A 11 -37.47 2.35 4.22
C ARG A 11 -38.04 1.60 3.03
N LEU A 12 -39.12 2.10 2.43
CA LEU A 12 -39.73 1.50 1.24
C LEU A 12 -38.80 1.53 0.02
N ASP A 13 -38.00 2.59 -0.13
CA ASP A 13 -36.99 2.67 -1.20
C ASP A 13 -35.86 1.64 -0.98
N ILE A 14 -35.45 1.41 0.27
CA ILE A 14 -34.40 0.43 0.63
C ILE A 14 -34.86 -1.01 0.36
N ASP A 15 -36.10 -1.34 0.70
CA ASP A 15 -36.64 -2.68 0.49
C ASP A 15 -36.91 -2.96 -0.99
N ALA A 16 -37.30 -1.94 -1.78
CA ALA A 16 -37.44 -2.03 -3.23
C ALA A 16 -36.09 -2.21 -3.96
N ASP A 17 -35.04 -1.51 -3.51
CA ASP A 17 -33.68 -1.67 -4.04
C ASP A 17 -33.06 -3.04 -3.64
N ALA A 18 -33.44 -3.57 -2.47
CA ALA A 18 -33.00 -4.89 -2.02
C ALA A 18 -33.64 -6.04 -2.82
N GLU A 19 -34.92 -5.94 -3.20
CA GLU A 19 -35.55 -6.93 -4.08
C GLU A 19 -35.03 -6.84 -5.52
N ALA A 20 -34.73 -5.64 -6.03
CA ALA A 20 -34.14 -5.48 -7.36
C ALA A 20 -32.69 -5.98 -7.47
N THR A 21 -31.97 -6.11 -6.35
CA THR A 21 -30.57 -6.56 -6.32
C THR A 21 -30.40 -8.07 -6.13
N ALA A 22 -31.45 -8.79 -5.71
CA ALA A 22 -31.39 -10.25 -5.53
C ALA A 22 -31.28 -11.03 -6.86
N ASP A 23 -31.90 -10.53 -7.93
CA ASP A 23 -31.96 -11.19 -9.25
C ASP A 23 -30.70 -10.97 -10.13
N ALA A 24 -29.76 -10.14 -9.67
CA ALA A 24 -28.51 -9.83 -10.39
C ALA A 24 -27.26 -10.56 -9.85
N THR A 25 -27.44 -11.51 -8.93
CA THR A 25 -26.33 -12.06 -8.11
C THR A 25 -25.55 -13.22 -8.73
N ASP A 26 -25.93 -13.75 -9.90
CA ASP A 26 -25.25 -14.95 -10.45
C ASP A 26 -24.06 -14.65 -11.39
N ASP A 27 -24.07 -13.52 -12.12
CA ASP A 27 -23.02 -13.24 -13.13
C ASP A 27 -21.84 -12.37 -12.65
N ARG A 28 -21.94 -11.75 -11.46
CA ARG A 28 -20.94 -10.78 -10.97
C ARG A 28 -19.76 -11.40 -10.21
N ARG A 29 -19.69 -12.73 -10.13
CA ARG A 29 -18.54 -13.46 -9.54
C ARG A 29 -17.31 -13.54 -10.44
N LYS A 30 -17.35 -12.97 -11.65
CA LYS A 30 -16.18 -12.86 -12.52
C LYS A 30 -15.55 -11.47 -12.46
N ARG A 31 -14.47 -11.40 -11.67
CA ARG A 31 -13.25 -10.60 -11.94
C ARG A 31 -13.37 -9.10 -11.67
N SER A 32 -13.36 -8.71 -10.39
CA SER A 32 -12.83 -7.40 -9.96
C SER A 32 -11.32 -7.50 -9.65
N LYS A 33 -10.54 -8.10 -10.56
CA LYS A 33 -9.10 -7.84 -10.61
C LYS A 33 -8.93 -6.56 -11.41
N THR A 34 -8.87 -5.42 -10.72
CA THR A 34 -8.28 -4.20 -11.27
C THR A 34 -6.83 -4.49 -11.60
N THR A 35 -6.61 -4.93 -12.82
CA THR A 35 -5.31 -4.83 -13.46
C THR A 35 -5.06 -3.34 -13.64
N HIS A 36 -4.22 -2.75 -12.78
CA HIS A 36 -3.27 -1.76 -13.30
C HIS A 36 -2.70 -2.37 -14.57
N ALA A 37 -2.47 -1.59 -15.63
CA ALA A 37 -1.81 -2.12 -16.82
C ALA A 37 -0.43 -2.66 -16.41
N ALA A 38 -0.36 -3.93 -16.02
CA ALA A 38 0.75 -4.64 -15.41
C ALA A 38 1.87 -4.92 -16.43
N SER A 39 1.98 -4.05 -17.43
CA SER A 39 3.00 -4.05 -18.45
C SER A 39 4.26 -3.32 -18.01
N ARG A 40 4.18 -2.47 -16.96
CA ARG A 40 5.29 -1.64 -16.48
C ARG A 40 5.54 -1.84 -15.00
N ILE A 41 6.82 -1.94 -14.65
CA ILE A 41 7.33 -1.96 -13.27
C ILE A 41 6.88 -0.68 -12.55
N CYS A 42 6.44 -0.81 -11.30
CA CYS A 42 6.14 0.31 -10.43
C CYS A 42 7.42 0.93 -9.91
N TYR A 43 7.65 2.19 -10.27
CA TYR A 43 8.73 2.98 -9.71
C TYR A 43 8.24 3.94 -8.63
N ASP A 44 6.93 4.07 -8.43
CA ASP A 44 6.34 4.99 -7.46
C ASP A 44 6.43 4.41 -6.05
N TRP A 45 6.86 5.24 -5.11
CA TRP A 45 6.97 4.91 -3.69
C TRP A 45 6.19 5.94 -2.87
N MET A 46 5.20 5.47 -2.13
CA MET A 46 4.51 6.29 -1.15
C MET A 46 5.22 6.21 0.20
N VAL A 47 5.28 7.35 0.89
CA VAL A 47 5.62 7.38 2.31
C VAL A 47 4.41 6.86 3.09
N VAL A 48 4.59 5.76 3.82
CA VAL A 48 3.53 5.07 4.55
C VAL A 48 3.89 4.93 6.03
N SER A 49 2.85 4.70 6.84
CA SER A 49 2.94 4.33 8.25
C SER A 49 2.64 2.83 8.44
N GLY A 50 2.68 2.37 9.69
CA GLY A 50 2.46 0.97 10.04
C GLY A 50 3.75 0.25 10.42
N ASN A 51 3.85 -1.05 10.14
CA ASN A 51 4.97 -1.88 10.61
C ASN A 51 5.63 -2.77 9.54
N CYS A 52 5.44 -2.46 8.26
CA CYS A 52 6.16 -3.10 7.17
C CYS A 52 6.50 -2.14 6.02
N HIS A 53 7.47 -2.54 5.22
CA HIS A 53 7.68 -2.04 3.85
C HIS A 53 6.97 -2.98 2.88
N TYR A 54 6.54 -2.48 1.72
CA TYR A 54 6.02 -3.35 0.67
C TYR A 54 6.38 -2.85 -0.72
N ALA A 55 6.48 -3.78 -1.66
CA ALA A 55 6.69 -3.49 -3.07
C ALA A 55 5.71 -4.29 -3.93
N ARG A 56 5.22 -3.67 -5.00
CA ARG A 56 4.25 -4.27 -5.92
C ARG A 56 4.88 -5.34 -6.80
N ASP A 57 6.03 -5.01 -7.38
CA ASP A 57 6.63 -5.82 -8.43
C ASP A 57 7.85 -6.59 -7.91
N ARG A 58 7.92 -7.89 -8.21
CA ARG A 58 9.09 -8.73 -7.92
C ARG A 58 10.41 -8.14 -8.46
N ALA A 59 10.34 -7.39 -9.55
CA ALA A 59 11.52 -6.77 -10.17
C ALA A 59 12.21 -5.70 -9.30
N SER A 60 11.53 -5.20 -8.26
CA SER A 60 12.10 -4.22 -7.33
C SER A 60 13.10 -4.82 -6.34
N PHE A 61 13.12 -6.15 -6.19
CA PHE A 61 13.89 -6.83 -5.15
C PHE A 61 15.30 -7.22 -5.65
N THR A 62 16.33 -6.87 -4.87
CA THR A 62 17.71 -7.30 -5.10
C THR A 62 17.97 -8.70 -4.53
N HIS A 63 17.34 -9.00 -3.39
CA HIS A 63 17.24 -10.35 -2.84
C HIS A 63 15.78 -10.71 -2.64
N TYR A 64 15.36 -11.91 -3.01
CA TYR A 64 13.95 -12.28 -2.97
C TYR A 64 13.75 -13.75 -2.60
N ARG A 65 12.85 -13.98 -1.65
CA ARG A 65 12.35 -15.31 -1.28
C ARG A 65 10.84 -15.34 -1.54
N ALA A 66 10.40 -16.25 -2.40
CA ALA A 66 8.98 -16.48 -2.63
C ALA A 66 8.36 -17.19 -1.42
N MET A 67 7.09 -16.90 -1.13
CA MET A 67 6.35 -17.70 -0.14
C MET A 67 6.11 -19.12 -0.70
N PRO A 68 6.35 -20.17 0.09
CA PRO A 68 6.17 -21.55 -0.37
C PRO A 68 4.68 -21.93 -0.55
N ARG A 69 3.79 -21.18 0.10
CA ARG A 69 2.33 -21.34 0.03
C ARG A 69 1.69 -19.96 -0.02
N ARG A 70 0.42 -19.92 -0.43
CA ARG A 70 -0.36 -18.69 -0.47
C ARG A 70 -0.55 -18.16 0.95
N THR A 71 0.00 -16.99 1.25
CA THR A 71 -0.10 -16.31 2.54
C THR A 71 -0.92 -15.03 2.37
N LEU A 72 -1.96 -14.89 3.18
CA LEU A 72 -2.90 -13.78 3.14
C LEU A 72 -2.86 -13.04 4.48
N VAL A 73 -2.89 -11.71 4.42
CA VAL A 73 -2.98 -10.84 5.61
C VAL A 73 -4.31 -10.11 5.61
N LYS A 74 -4.89 -9.89 6.79
CA LYS A 74 -6.26 -9.37 6.94
C LYS A 74 -6.35 -7.87 6.71
N ASN A 75 -5.30 -7.14 7.04
CA ASN A 75 -5.29 -5.68 6.97
C ASN A 75 -4.97 -5.21 5.54
N ASN A 76 -5.93 -5.35 4.64
CA ASN A 76 -5.78 -4.88 3.27
C ASN A 76 -6.08 -3.38 3.16
N ILE A 77 -5.03 -2.62 2.87
CA ILE A 77 -5.06 -1.16 2.79
C ILE A 77 -5.57 -0.63 1.44
N PHE A 78 -5.72 -1.51 0.45
CA PHE A 78 -6.18 -1.20 -0.90
C PHE A 78 -7.64 -1.62 -1.12
N ASN A 79 -8.12 -2.58 -0.32
CA ASN A 79 -9.50 -3.04 -0.31
C ASN A 79 -9.86 -3.66 1.07
N PRO A 80 -10.59 -2.96 1.95
CA PRO A 80 -10.88 -3.45 3.30
C PRO A 80 -11.79 -4.68 3.35
N HIS A 81 -12.39 -5.09 2.24
CA HIS A 81 -13.27 -6.26 2.15
C HIS A 81 -12.55 -7.54 1.72
N GLU A 82 -11.27 -7.46 1.36
CA GLU A 82 -10.49 -8.59 0.84
C GLU A 82 -9.23 -8.81 1.67
N GLU A 83 -8.74 -10.04 1.77
CA GLU A 83 -7.41 -10.30 2.33
C GLU A 83 -6.34 -9.96 1.29
N LEU A 84 -5.16 -9.56 1.75
CA LEU A 84 -4.06 -9.12 0.91
C LEU A 84 -2.99 -10.22 0.77
N GLU A 85 -2.64 -10.57 -0.46
CA GLU A 85 -1.66 -11.62 -0.72
C GLU A 85 -0.21 -11.13 -0.56
N VAL A 86 0.57 -11.86 0.25
CA VAL A 86 2.03 -11.71 0.36
C VAL A 86 2.67 -12.82 -0.45
N ALA A 87 3.21 -12.48 -1.62
CA ALA A 87 3.80 -13.43 -2.55
C ALA A 87 5.27 -13.76 -2.21
N GLY A 88 5.93 -12.96 -1.39
CA GLY A 88 7.29 -13.18 -0.95
C GLY A 88 7.80 -12.06 -0.06
N VAL A 89 9.06 -12.19 0.35
CA VAL A 89 9.76 -11.17 1.12
C VAL A 89 11.17 -11.02 0.56
N GLY A 90 11.73 -9.83 0.68
CA GLY A 90 13.10 -9.61 0.23
C GLY A 90 13.67 -8.26 0.61
N THR A 91 14.78 -7.94 -0.04
CA THR A 91 15.51 -6.69 0.12
C THR A 91 15.31 -5.83 -1.11
N VAL A 92 15.06 -4.54 -0.90
CA VAL A 92 14.95 -3.54 -1.97
C VAL A 92 16.01 -2.47 -1.77
N GLU A 93 16.73 -2.14 -2.83
CA GLU A 93 17.63 -0.99 -2.87
C GLU A 93 16.92 0.18 -3.53
N LEU A 94 16.39 1.09 -2.71
CA LEU A 94 15.64 2.25 -3.16
C LEU A 94 16.58 3.45 -3.35
N ARG A 95 16.79 3.86 -4.60
CA ARG A 95 17.57 5.07 -4.91
C ARG A 95 16.70 6.31 -4.73
N VAL A 96 17.13 7.21 -3.86
CA VAL A 96 16.43 8.46 -3.52
C VAL A 96 17.37 9.65 -3.63
N CYS A 97 16.81 10.84 -3.75
CA CYS A 97 17.54 12.07 -3.53
C CYS A 97 17.61 12.35 -2.02
N ARG A 98 18.77 12.79 -1.52
CA ARG A 98 18.98 12.99 -0.07
C ARG A 98 18.24 14.19 0.48
N THR A 99 18.26 15.27 -0.28
CA THR A 99 17.74 16.57 0.15
C THR A 99 17.22 17.34 -1.04
N VAL A 100 16.25 18.22 -0.80
CA VAL A 100 15.78 19.18 -1.79
C VAL A 100 16.76 20.35 -1.97
N ARG A 101 17.64 20.60 -0.99
CA ARG A 101 18.48 21.81 -0.90
C ARG A 101 19.49 21.96 -2.03
N ASP A 102 19.94 20.87 -2.61
CA ASP A 102 20.87 20.85 -3.74
C ASP A 102 20.16 20.60 -5.09
N GLY A 103 18.83 20.78 -5.13
CA GLY A 103 18.03 20.46 -6.30
C GLY A 103 17.88 18.97 -6.58
N GLY A 104 18.14 18.11 -5.59
CA GLY A 104 18.08 16.65 -5.74
C GLY A 104 19.30 16.05 -6.43
N ALA A 105 20.42 16.78 -6.49
CA ALA A 105 21.65 16.32 -7.12
C ALA A 105 22.32 15.17 -6.33
N SER A 106 22.21 15.17 -5.00
CA SER A 106 22.76 14.12 -4.17
C SER A 106 21.84 12.89 -4.11
N SER A 107 22.34 11.77 -4.60
CA SER A 107 21.66 10.47 -4.50
C SER A 107 22.10 9.69 -3.27
N HIS A 108 21.19 8.89 -2.70
CA HIS A 108 21.47 7.91 -1.67
C HIS A 108 20.66 6.63 -1.94
N VAL A 109 21.15 5.51 -1.44
CA VAL A 109 20.49 4.20 -1.60
C VAL A 109 20.00 3.77 -0.22
N LEU A 110 18.69 3.71 -0.06
CA LEU A 110 18.05 3.13 1.11
C LEU A 110 17.99 1.62 0.91
N VAL A 111 18.62 0.87 1.81
CA VAL A 111 18.50 -0.59 1.85
C VAL A 111 17.32 -0.92 2.74
N LEU A 112 16.23 -1.38 2.13
CA LEU A 112 15.02 -1.79 2.83
C LEU A 112 15.05 -3.31 2.96
N GLU A 113 15.17 -3.80 4.19
CA GLU A 113 15.11 -5.22 4.51
C GLU A 113 13.67 -5.64 4.83
N ASP A 114 13.40 -6.95 4.77
CA ASP A 114 12.12 -7.53 5.16
C ASP A 114 10.89 -6.92 4.43
N VAL A 115 11.09 -6.51 3.17
CA VAL A 115 10.04 -5.89 2.34
C VAL A 115 9.06 -6.94 1.85
N LEU A 116 7.76 -6.73 2.06
CA LEU A 116 6.72 -7.63 1.59
C LEU A 116 6.46 -7.43 0.09
N HIS A 117 6.42 -8.51 -0.68
CA HIS A 117 5.99 -8.48 -2.08
C HIS A 117 4.47 -8.65 -2.14
N ILE A 118 3.78 -7.60 -2.57
CA ILE A 118 2.31 -7.51 -2.61
C ILE A 118 1.87 -7.16 -4.03
N PRO A 119 1.61 -8.14 -4.90
CA PRO A 119 1.29 -7.90 -6.31
C PRO A 119 0.02 -7.07 -6.55
N GLU A 120 -0.90 -7.08 -5.58
CA GLU A 120 -2.17 -6.36 -5.65
C GLU A 120 -2.07 -4.90 -5.20
N ALA A 121 -0.90 -4.49 -4.69
CA ALA A 121 -0.66 -3.11 -4.29
C ALA A 121 -0.74 -2.17 -5.50
N VAL A 122 -1.25 -0.94 -5.28
CA VAL A 122 -1.30 0.06 -6.35
C VAL A 122 0.10 0.58 -6.67
N CYS A 123 0.93 0.78 -5.65
CA CYS A 123 2.34 1.17 -5.78
C CYS A 123 3.20 0.58 -4.64
N ASN A 124 4.46 1.02 -4.51
CA ASN A 124 5.33 0.60 -3.42
C ASN A 124 5.13 1.47 -2.16
N GLY A 125 5.49 0.95 -1.00
CA GLY A 125 5.35 1.60 0.30
C GLY A 125 6.65 1.63 1.09
N PHE A 126 7.10 2.84 1.43
CA PHE A 126 8.27 3.12 2.25
C PHE A 126 7.86 3.67 3.62
N ASN A 127 8.29 3.02 4.71
CA ASN A 127 8.05 3.48 6.07
C ASN A 127 9.33 4.07 6.69
N PRO A 128 9.42 5.40 6.87
CA PRO A 128 10.64 6.06 7.37
C PRO A 128 11.05 5.62 8.78
N LEU A 129 10.08 5.25 9.62
CA LEU A 129 10.34 4.87 11.01
C LEU A 129 10.98 3.48 11.11
N LEU A 130 10.59 2.56 10.23
CA LEU A 130 11.21 1.22 10.16
C LEU A 130 12.64 1.29 9.63
N TYR A 131 12.90 2.18 8.67
CA TYR A 131 14.25 2.46 8.20
C TYR A 131 15.14 3.11 9.28
N GLY A 132 14.53 3.68 10.34
CA GLY A 132 15.24 4.36 11.42
C GLY A 132 15.61 5.81 11.10
N SER A 133 14.92 6.41 10.13
CA SER A 133 15.01 7.85 9.83
C SER A 133 13.93 8.64 10.57
N SER A 134 14.19 9.93 10.79
CA SER A 134 13.14 10.89 11.15
C SER A 134 12.17 11.08 9.98
N MET A 135 11.04 11.73 10.28
CA MET A 135 10.07 12.14 9.29
C MET A 135 9.58 13.54 9.63
N SER A 136 9.99 14.51 8.82
CA SER A 136 9.63 15.92 8.95
C SER A 136 8.73 16.31 7.79
N CYS A 137 7.56 16.86 8.10
CA CYS A 137 6.60 17.35 7.12
C CYS A 137 6.79 18.86 6.95
N ASN A 138 7.25 19.27 5.77
CA ASN A 138 7.26 20.66 5.34
C ASN A 138 6.03 20.93 4.46
N MET A 139 5.77 22.20 4.15
CA MET A 139 4.57 22.60 3.39
C MET A 139 4.49 21.94 1.99
N GLU A 140 5.63 21.66 1.37
CA GLU A 140 5.70 21.19 -0.03
C GLU A 140 6.30 19.78 -0.18
N TYR A 141 6.99 19.29 0.86
CA TYR A 141 7.74 18.04 0.80
C TYR A 141 7.94 17.44 2.19
N TRP A 142 8.22 16.15 2.19
CA TRP A 142 8.58 15.39 3.37
C TRP A 142 10.07 15.06 3.28
N GLU A 143 10.76 15.06 4.40
CA GLU A 143 12.16 14.67 4.45
C GLU A 143 12.46 13.83 5.69
N GLY A 144 13.54 13.06 5.61
CA GLY A 144 14.04 12.30 6.74
C GLY A 144 15.54 12.41 6.87
N ALA A 145 15.97 12.39 8.13
CA ALA A 145 17.36 12.42 8.54
C ALA A 145 17.72 11.15 9.31
N ASP A 146 19.00 10.79 9.29
CA ASP A 146 19.53 9.70 10.11
C ASP A 146 19.66 10.11 11.59
N ARG A 147 20.21 9.21 12.43
CA ARG A 147 20.43 9.47 13.86
C ARG A 147 21.40 10.62 14.16
N ARG A 148 22.21 11.03 13.18
CA ARG A 148 23.16 12.15 13.30
C ARG A 148 22.54 13.47 12.83
N GLY A 149 21.32 13.43 12.28
CA GLY A 149 20.63 14.59 11.71
C GLY A 149 21.02 14.84 10.25
N GLU A 150 21.71 13.91 9.59
CA GLU A 150 22.08 14.06 8.18
C GLU A 150 20.90 13.67 7.27
N PRO A 151 20.56 14.49 6.26
CA PRO A 151 19.47 14.19 5.35
C PRO A 151 19.79 12.94 4.51
N VAL A 152 18.81 12.04 4.43
CA VAL A 152 18.93 10.74 3.75
C VAL A 152 17.89 10.53 2.66
N TRP A 153 16.73 11.18 2.75
CA TRP A 153 15.69 11.13 1.73
C TRP A 153 14.81 12.39 1.77
N PHE A 154 14.23 12.74 0.64
CA PHE A 154 13.06 13.61 0.57
C PHE A 154 12.01 13.03 -0.39
N ALA A 155 10.76 13.40 -0.18
CA ALA A 155 9.63 13.06 -1.04
C ALA A 155 8.82 14.34 -1.28
N SER A 156 8.56 14.68 -2.54
CA SER A 156 7.60 15.73 -2.89
C SER A 156 6.20 15.14 -3.05
N GLU A 157 5.19 16.01 -3.13
CA GLU A 157 3.91 15.58 -3.68
C GLU A 157 4.14 15.01 -5.09
N GLY A 158 3.64 13.79 -5.32
CA GLY A 158 3.71 13.10 -6.59
C GLY A 158 2.30 12.79 -7.08
N GLU A 159 2.10 12.90 -8.39
CA GLU A 159 0.88 12.40 -9.04
C GLU A 159 0.95 10.87 -9.08
N SER A 160 0.45 10.19 -8.04
CA SER A 160 0.20 8.76 -8.12
C SER A 160 -1.17 8.50 -8.74
N GLU A 161 -1.24 7.54 -9.67
CA GLU A 161 -2.48 7.06 -10.28
C GLU A 161 -3.32 6.26 -9.26
N LEU A 162 -3.74 6.90 -8.17
CA LEU A 162 -4.72 6.32 -7.25
C LEU A 162 -6.03 6.14 -8.01
N ILE A 163 -6.62 4.95 -7.92
CA ILE A 163 -7.84 4.64 -8.66
C ILE A 163 -8.99 5.43 -8.03
N GLN A 164 -9.59 6.31 -8.82
CA GLN A 164 -10.70 7.15 -8.38
C GLN A 164 -11.85 6.30 -7.81
N GLY A 165 -12.38 6.71 -6.66
CA GLY A 165 -13.50 6.02 -5.98
C GLY A 165 -13.09 4.83 -5.11
N ARG A 166 -11.79 4.60 -4.89
CA ARG A 166 -11.29 3.60 -3.94
C ARG A 166 -10.79 4.23 -2.65
N TYR A 167 -10.98 3.49 -1.56
CA TYR A 167 -10.43 3.83 -0.25
C TYR A 167 -9.02 3.27 -0.13
N TYR A 168 -8.07 4.16 0.16
CA TYR A 168 -6.68 3.81 0.42
C TYR A 168 -6.30 4.27 1.81
N THR A 169 -5.69 3.41 2.60
CA THR A 169 -5.03 3.82 3.84
C THR A 169 -3.52 3.82 3.62
N LEU A 170 -2.83 4.90 4.01
CA LEU A 170 -1.36 4.97 3.96
C LEU A 170 -0.73 4.27 5.18
N SER A 171 -1.34 3.19 5.67
CA SER A 171 -0.94 2.51 6.89
C SER A 171 -1.15 1.00 6.76
N LEU A 172 -0.10 0.27 6.39
CA LEU A 172 -0.12 -1.19 6.36
C LEU A 172 0.54 -1.75 7.62
N SER A 173 -0.25 -2.48 8.40
CA SER A 173 0.24 -3.18 9.57
C SER A 173 -0.13 -4.65 9.53
N ILE A 174 0.85 -5.53 9.71
CA ILE A 174 0.62 -6.95 9.93
C ILE A 174 0.66 -7.25 11.43
N THR A 175 -0.18 -8.16 11.89
CA THR A 175 -0.19 -8.59 13.30
C THR A 175 1.10 -9.36 13.63
N PRO A 176 1.48 -9.45 14.92
CA PRO A 176 2.62 -10.27 15.33
C PRO A 176 2.49 -11.74 14.92
N GLN A 177 1.26 -12.26 14.84
CA GLN A 177 0.99 -13.62 14.39
C GLN A 177 1.24 -13.77 12.88
N GLU A 178 0.65 -12.90 12.05
CA GLU A 178 0.89 -12.89 10.60
C GLU A 178 2.39 -12.72 10.29
N ARG A 179 3.08 -11.85 11.03
CA ARG A 179 4.53 -11.69 10.90
C ARG A 179 5.25 -13.02 11.14
N ARG A 180 4.99 -13.71 12.24
CA ARG A 180 5.60 -15.02 12.50
C ARG A 180 5.31 -16.01 11.37
N GLU A 181 4.05 -16.11 10.95
CA GLU A 181 3.66 -17.03 9.88
C GLU A 181 4.40 -16.75 8.56
N ILE A 182 4.60 -15.48 8.21
CA ILE A 182 5.37 -15.06 7.03
C ILE A 182 6.84 -15.49 7.16
N PHE A 183 7.50 -15.12 8.27
CA PHE A 183 8.95 -15.35 8.43
C PHE A 183 9.31 -16.81 8.76
N ASP A 184 8.44 -17.53 9.47
CA ASP A 184 8.63 -18.97 9.77
C ASP A 184 8.45 -19.81 8.51
N ALA A 185 7.49 -19.48 7.65
CA ALA A 185 7.31 -20.16 6.36
C ALA A 185 8.54 -19.99 5.44
N MET A 186 9.37 -18.98 5.69
CA MET A 186 10.61 -18.75 4.95
C MET A 186 11.81 -19.49 5.51
N ALA A 187 11.76 -19.99 6.75
CA ALA A 187 12.88 -20.67 7.40
C ALA A 187 12.99 -22.18 7.05
N CYS A 188 11.98 -22.73 6.37
CA CYS A 188 11.94 -24.09 5.85
C CYS A 188 12.41 -24.17 4.40
#